data_AF-A0A963BQV9-F1
#
_entry.id   AF-A0A963BQV9-F1
#
_cell.length_a   1.000
_cell.length_b   1.000
_cell.length_c   1.000
_cell.angle_alpha   90.00
_cell.angle_beta   90.00
_cell.angle_gamma   90.00
#
_symmetry.space_group_name_H-M   'P 1'
#
loop_
_entity.id
_entity.type
_entity.pdbx_description
1 polymer ?
#
loop_
_entity_poly.entity_id
_entity_poly.type
_entity_poly.pdbx_seq_one_letter_code
_entity_poly.pdbx_strand_id
1 'polypeptide(L)'
;WLVTAITWWYSAHRGRRTQSETAPTADRTGKTGLRALRAACLANDPEAGGKALLEWGRLRWPDAPPRTLGSIAERAINIELKKQIAELERALYAAAPLPWQGAALLTQLETERRTESTDRQPEEAIAPLHPG
;
A
#
# COMPACT_ATOMS: atom_id res chain seq x y z
N TRP A 1 28.64 1.42 -5.62
CA TRP A 1 28.09 2.33 -6.64
C TRP A 1 26.58 2.10 -6.81
N LEU A 2 25.78 2.35 -5.77
CA LEU A 2 24.30 2.16 -5.78
C LEU A 2 23.51 3.44 -5.48
N VAL A 3 24.21 4.50 -5.05
CA VAL A 3 23.59 5.74 -4.55
C VAL A 3 23.02 6.60 -5.69
N THR A 4 23.52 6.46 -6.92
CA THR A 4 23.11 7.29 -8.07
C THR A 4 21.85 6.82 -8.78
N ALA A 5 21.48 5.54 -8.71
CA ALA A 5 20.27 5.06 -9.37
C ALA A 5 18.98 5.51 -8.64
N ILE A 6 19.10 5.74 -7.32
CA ILE A 6 17.97 6.01 -6.43
C ILE A 6 17.51 7.46 -6.53
N THR A 7 18.41 8.41 -6.79
CA THR A 7 18.08 9.83 -6.88
C THR A 7 17.19 10.16 -8.08
N TRP A 8 17.25 9.38 -9.17
CA TRP A 8 16.42 9.58 -10.35
C TRP A 8 14.99 9.02 -10.21
N TRP A 9 14.79 7.94 -9.45
CA TRP A 9 13.45 7.40 -9.25
C TRP A 9 12.61 8.36 -8.39
N TYR A 10 13.18 8.90 -7.31
CA TYR A 10 12.45 9.82 -6.43
C TYR A 10 12.11 11.17 -7.08
N SER A 11 12.92 11.66 -8.02
CA SER A 11 12.64 12.90 -8.75
C SER A 11 11.60 12.69 -9.86
N ALA A 12 11.66 11.55 -10.59
CA ALA A 12 10.70 11.22 -11.62
C ALA A 12 9.29 10.96 -11.07
N HIS A 13 9.17 10.47 -9.84
CA HIS A 13 7.87 10.22 -9.18
C HIS A 13 7.29 11.43 -8.43
N ARG A 14 8.08 12.48 -8.15
CA ARG A 14 7.56 13.73 -7.53
C ARG A 14 6.93 14.70 -8.53
N GLY A 15 6.99 14.40 -9.83
CA GLY A 15 6.51 15.28 -10.90
C GLY A 15 4.99 15.32 -11.15
N ARG A 16 4.14 14.74 -10.30
CA ARG A 16 2.67 14.83 -10.46
C ARG A 16 1.97 15.22 -9.17
N ARG A 17 2.29 16.42 -8.68
CA ARG A 17 1.42 17.16 -7.76
C ARG A 17 1.03 18.47 -8.43
N THR A 18 -0.04 18.40 -9.22
CA THR A 18 -1.16 19.37 -9.29
C THR A 18 -1.97 19.10 -10.57
N GLN A 19 -3.11 18.42 -10.45
CA GLN A 19 -4.41 18.96 -10.87
C GLN A 19 -5.51 17.93 -10.62
N SER A 20 -6.58 18.44 -10.02
CA SER A 20 -7.88 17.80 -9.87
C SER A 20 -8.52 17.46 -11.22
N GLU A 21 -9.54 16.61 -11.12
CA GLU A 21 -10.77 16.57 -11.94
C GLU A 21 -10.97 15.34 -12.84
N THR A 22 -12.08 14.65 -12.55
CA THR A 22 -12.89 13.72 -13.39
C THR A 22 -12.41 12.28 -13.68
N ALA A 23 -12.85 11.35 -12.81
CA ALA A 23 -13.30 9.96 -13.07
C ALA A 23 -12.42 9.00 -13.94
N PRO A 24 -12.89 7.76 -14.18
CA PRO A 24 -12.48 6.53 -13.49
C PRO A 24 -11.06 6.06 -13.89
N THR A 25 -10.05 6.40 -13.08
CA THR A 25 -8.68 5.84 -13.21
C THR A 25 -8.15 5.25 -11.89
N ALA A 26 -9.00 5.11 -10.87
CA ALA A 26 -8.64 4.53 -9.57
C ALA A 26 -7.99 3.13 -9.70
N ASP A 27 -8.46 2.31 -10.64
CA ASP A 27 -7.94 0.97 -10.91
C ASP A 27 -6.51 0.93 -11.47
N ARG A 28 -6.13 1.89 -12.32
CA ARG A 28 -4.78 1.93 -12.93
C ARG A 28 -3.75 2.49 -11.97
N THR A 29 -4.13 3.51 -11.20
CA THR A 29 -3.20 4.17 -10.27
C THR A 29 -2.95 3.30 -9.04
N GLY A 30 -3.97 2.62 -8.51
CA GLY A 30 -3.82 1.66 -7.41
C GLY A 30 -2.88 0.49 -7.74
N LYS A 31 -2.92 -0.01 -8.99
CA LYS A 31 -1.99 -1.05 -9.49
C LYS A 31 -0.54 -0.56 -9.54
N THR A 32 -0.30 0.72 -9.84
CA THR A 32 1.04 1.31 -9.89
C THR A 32 1.64 1.51 -8.49
N GLY A 33 0.86 2.00 -7.53
CA GLY A 33 1.31 2.16 -6.15
C GLY A 33 1.71 0.83 -5.49
N LEU A 34 0.91 -0.22 -5.71
CA LEU A 34 1.22 -1.56 -5.20
C LEU A 34 2.46 -2.19 -5.87
N ARG A 35 2.68 -1.93 -7.17
CA ARG A 35 3.89 -2.39 -7.87
C ARG A 35 5.16 -1.76 -7.31
N ALA A 36 5.12 -0.45 -7.02
CA ALA A 36 6.24 0.25 -6.39
C ALA A 36 6.52 -0.30 -4.99
N LEU A 37 5.47 -0.54 -4.19
CA LEU A 37 5.60 -1.17 -2.88
C LEU A 37 6.20 -2.58 -3.02
N ARG A 38 5.75 -3.38 -3.99
CA ARG A 38 6.29 -4.71 -4.22
C ARG A 38 7.78 -4.69 -4.57
N ALA A 39 8.21 -3.76 -5.43
CA ALA A 39 9.62 -3.61 -5.78
C ALA A 39 10.47 -3.21 -4.56
N ALA A 40 10.02 -2.25 -3.75
CA ALA A 40 10.70 -1.84 -2.53
C ALA A 40 10.81 -2.97 -1.51
N CYS A 41 9.74 -3.74 -1.35
CA CYS A 41 9.68 -4.88 -0.46
C CYS A 41 10.59 -6.03 -0.91
N LEU A 42 10.72 -6.29 -2.22
CA LEU A 42 11.67 -7.27 -2.76
C LEU A 42 13.13 -6.81 -2.58
N ALA A 43 13.37 -5.50 -2.61
CA ALA A 43 14.68 -4.92 -2.33
C ALA A 43 15.00 -4.84 -0.82
N ASN A 44 14.06 -5.20 0.07
CA ASN A 44 14.15 -5.01 1.52
C ASN A 44 14.59 -3.58 1.91
N ASP A 45 14.12 -2.58 1.17
CA ASP A 45 14.43 -1.17 1.41
C ASP A 45 13.28 -0.53 2.22
N PRO A 46 13.46 -0.30 3.54
CA PRO A 46 12.41 0.27 4.38
C PRO A 46 12.09 1.72 3.98
N GLU A 47 13.06 2.51 3.51
CA GLU A 47 12.79 3.88 3.04
C GLU A 47 11.89 3.91 1.82
N ALA A 48 12.20 3.08 0.83
CA ALA A 48 11.37 2.94 -0.35
C ALA A 48 10.02 2.33 -0.02
N GLY A 49 9.99 1.36 0.90
CA GLY A 49 8.76 0.70 1.38
C GLY A 49 7.81 1.69 2.04
N GLY A 50 8.31 2.52 2.96
CA GLY A 50 7.51 3.53 3.65
C GLY A 50 6.91 4.57 2.70
N LYS A 51 7.71 5.08 1.77
CA LYS A 51 7.23 6.07 0.77
C LYS A 51 6.19 5.44 -0.17
N ALA A 52 6.44 4.22 -0.65
CA ALA A 52 5.51 3.51 -1.52
C ALA A 52 4.20 3.17 -0.80
N LEU A 53 4.25 2.82 0.48
CA LEU A 53 3.08 2.54 1.30
C LEU A 53 2.23 3.79 1.54
N LEU A 54 2.87 4.95 1.79
CA LEU A 54 2.18 6.23 1.87
C LEU A 54 1.47 6.60 0.56
N GLU A 55 2.16 6.45 -0.57
CA GLU A 55 1.54 6.71 -1.88
C GLU A 55 0.38 5.75 -2.15
N TRP A 56 0.53 4.46 -1.83
CA TRP A 56 -0.58 3.50 -1.90
C TRP A 56 -1.76 3.96 -1.03
N GLY A 57 -1.51 4.43 0.20
CA GLY A 57 -2.55 4.96 1.08
C GLY A 57 -3.26 6.19 0.51
N ARG A 58 -2.53 7.13 -0.10
CA ARG A 58 -3.13 8.30 -0.79
C ARG A 58 -4.04 7.89 -1.94
N LEU A 59 -3.69 6.83 -2.65
CA LEU A 59 -4.47 6.30 -3.76
C LEU A 59 -5.69 5.50 -3.28
N ARG A 60 -5.56 4.80 -2.15
CA ARG A 60 -6.63 4.02 -1.52
C ARG A 60 -7.69 4.92 -0.88
N TRP A 61 -7.28 6.04 -0.29
CA TRP A 61 -8.16 6.98 0.41
C TRP A 61 -7.98 8.41 -0.12
N PRO A 62 -8.50 8.72 -1.32
CA PRO A 62 -8.36 10.05 -1.92
C PRO A 62 -9.08 11.14 -1.10
N ASP A 63 -10.21 10.84 -0.47
CA ASP A 63 -10.99 11.81 0.33
C ASP A 63 -10.30 12.22 1.64
N ALA A 64 -9.58 11.29 2.27
CA ALA A 64 -8.87 11.52 3.51
C ALA A 64 -7.48 10.85 3.44
N PRO A 65 -6.52 11.43 2.70
CA PRO A 65 -5.25 10.79 2.41
C PRO A 65 -4.40 10.69 3.69
N PRO A 66 -3.95 9.48 4.06
CA PRO A 66 -3.08 9.31 5.22
C PRO A 66 -1.74 10.03 4.98
N ARG A 67 -1.24 10.70 6.02
CA ARG A 67 0.02 11.45 5.98
C ARG A 67 1.17 10.72 6.67
N THR A 68 0.86 9.69 7.44
CA THR A 68 1.82 8.87 8.19
C THR A 68 1.52 7.38 7.98
N LEU A 69 2.53 6.54 8.21
CA LEU A 69 2.39 5.08 8.15
C LEU A 69 1.45 4.59 9.27
N GLY A 70 1.56 5.16 10.47
CA GLY A 70 0.58 4.96 11.55
C GLY A 70 -0.89 5.18 11.13
N SER A 71 -1.22 6.25 10.38
CA SER A 71 -2.59 6.45 9.90
C SER A 71 -3.09 5.36 8.94
N ILE A 72 -2.18 4.69 8.23
CA ILE A 72 -2.53 3.52 7.41
C ILE A 72 -2.78 2.32 8.31
N ALA A 73 -1.94 2.10 9.33
CA ALA A 73 -2.11 1.02 10.30
C ALA A 73 -3.40 1.15 11.11
N GLU A 74 -3.82 2.37 11.46
CA GLU A 74 -5.10 2.62 12.14
C GLU A 74 -6.28 2.13 11.30
N ARG A 75 -6.23 2.37 9.98
CA ARG A 75 -7.27 1.98 9.02
C ARG A 75 -7.22 0.52 8.61
N ALA A 76 -6.09 -0.14 8.84
CA ALA A 76 -5.95 -1.55 8.55
C ALA A 76 -6.89 -2.37 9.45
N ILE A 77 -7.50 -3.42 8.90
CA ILE A 77 -8.35 -4.34 9.66
C ILE A 77 -7.49 -5.48 10.22
N ASN A 78 -6.47 -5.92 9.47
CA ASN A 78 -5.63 -7.03 9.88
C ASN A 78 -4.58 -6.58 10.90
N ILE A 79 -4.63 -7.15 12.11
CA ILE A 79 -3.66 -6.89 13.19
C ILE A 79 -2.23 -7.19 12.74
N GLU A 80 -2.03 -8.22 11.92
CA GLU A 80 -0.71 -8.59 11.43
C GLU A 80 -0.17 -7.57 10.43
N LEU A 81 -1.04 -6.96 9.61
CA LEU A 81 -0.64 -5.82 8.77
C LEU A 81 -0.19 -4.63 9.64
N LYS A 82 -0.92 -4.32 10.73
CA LYS A 82 -0.52 -3.25 11.66
C LYS A 82 0.86 -3.48 12.24
N LYS A 83 1.17 -4.71 12.68
CA LYS A 83 2.50 -5.06 13.19
C LYS A 83 3.58 -4.87 12.13
N GLN A 84 3.33 -5.32 10.91
CA GLN A 84 4.29 -5.17 9.82
C GLN A 84 4.57 -3.70 9.48
N ILE A 85 3.55 -2.83 9.56
CA ILE A 85 3.72 -1.39 9.39
C ILE A 85 4.54 -0.79 10.55
N ALA A 86 4.30 -1.21 11.79
CA ALA A 86 5.09 -0.77 12.94
C ALA A 86 6.55 -1.26 12.87
N GLU A 87 6.80 -2.47 12.37
CA GLU A 87 8.15 -2.98 12.13
C GLU A 87 8.88 -2.15 11.06
N LEU A 88 8.18 -1.76 10.00
CA LEU A 88 8.69 -0.85 8.99
C LEU A 88 9.04 0.53 9.59
N GLU A 89 8.15 1.13 10.39
CA GLU A 89 8.43 2.38 11.10
C GLU A 89 9.65 2.24 12.00
N ARG A 90 9.77 1.13 12.73
CA ARG A 90 10.95 0.86 13.56
C ARG A 90 12.23 0.74 12.73
N ALA A 91 12.18 0.08 11.58
CA ALA A 91 13.34 -0.03 10.68
C ALA A 91 13.74 1.32 10.07
N LEU A 92 12.76 2.21 9.81
CA LEU A 92 12.99 3.57 9.30
C LEU A 92 13.66 4.49 10.32
N TYR A 93 13.24 4.40 11.58
CA TYR A 93 13.69 5.31 12.65
C TYR A 93 14.77 4.70 13.56
N ALA A 94 15.22 3.48 13.28
CA ALA A 94 16.25 2.87 14.08
C ALA A 94 17.60 3.58 13.90
N ALA A 95 18.32 3.71 15.02
CA ALA A 95 19.66 4.27 15.03
C ALA A 95 20.69 3.38 14.29
N ALA A 96 20.37 2.10 14.06
CA ALA A 96 21.19 1.15 13.32
C ALA A 96 20.35 0.43 12.26
N PRO A 97 20.95 -0.07 11.16
CA PRO A 97 20.24 -0.84 10.15
C PRO A 97 19.63 -2.11 10.77
N LEU A 98 18.29 -2.20 10.81
CA LEU A 98 17.61 -3.43 11.20
C LEU A 98 17.30 -4.29 9.97
N PRO A 99 17.35 -5.63 10.12
CA PRO A 99 16.82 -6.53 9.12
C PRO A 99 15.29 -6.35 9.02
N TRP A 100 14.84 -5.73 7.94
CA TRP A 100 13.42 -5.60 7.60
C TRP A 100 13.09 -6.53 6.44
N GLN A 101 11.94 -7.22 6.53
CA GLN A 101 11.51 -8.20 5.53
C GLN A 101 10.26 -7.68 4.83
N GLY A 102 10.46 -6.97 3.72
CA GLY A 102 9.35 -6.34 3.00
C GLY A 102 8.32 -7.34 2.45
N ALA A 103 8.73 -8.59 2.21
CA ALA A 103 7.83 -9.65 1.75
C ALA A 103 6.71 -9.99 2.75
N ALA A 104 7.00 -9.92 4.06
CA ALA A 104 6.00 -10.18 5.10
C ALA A 104 4.88 -9.13 5.07
N LEU A 105 5.27 -7.85 4.98
CA LEU A 105 4.34 -6.73 4.83
C LEU A 105 3.45 -6.86 3.59
N LEU A 106 4.02 -7.20 2.43
CA LEU A 106 3.24 -7.41 1.21
C LEU A 106 2.19 -8.51 1.36
N THR A 107 2.59 -9.63 1.96
CA THR A 107 1.72 -10.80 2.12
C THR A 107 0.48 -10.43 2.96
N GLN A 108 0.69 -9.69 4.05
CA GLN A 108 -0.41 -9.24 4.90
C GLN A 108 -1.31 -8.21 4.18
N LEU A 109 -0.72 -7.30 3.42
CA LEU A 109 -1.47 -6.30 2.66
C LEU A 109 -2.35 -6.94 1.56
N GLU A 110 -1.82 -7.96 0.87
CA GLU A 110 -2.58 -8.71 -0.13
C GLU A 110 -3.69 -9.55 0.49
N THR A 111 -3.44 -10.12 1.66
CA THR A 111 -4.45 -10.87 2.44
C THR A 111 -5.59 -9.96 2.85
N GLU A 112 -5.30 -8.79 3.43
CA GLU A 112 -6.33 -7.83 3.83
C GLU A 112 -7.17 -7.36 2.64
N ARG A 113 -6.53 -7.00 1.52
CA ARG A 113 -7.25 -6.60 0.30
C ARG A 113 -8.15 -7.71 -0.24
N ARG A 114 -7.74 -8.98 -0.12
CA ARG A 114 -8.56 -10.13 -0.53
C ARG A 114 -9.77 -10.26 0.39
N THR A 115 -9.57 -10.14 1.70
CA THR A 115 -10.66 -10.18 2.70
C THR A 115 -11.68 -9.05 2.47
N GLU A 116 -11.22 -7.82 2.23
CA GLU A 116 -12.10 -6.69 1.87
C GLU A 116 -12.87 -6.91 0.56
N SER A 117 -12.29 -7.66 -0.40
CA SER A 117 -12.94 -7.96 -1.67
C SER A 117 -14.03 -9.02 -1.52
N THR A 118 -13.83 -9.98 -0.62
CA THR A 118 -14.84 -11.00 -0.27
C THR A 118 -16.04 -10.36 0.42
N ASP A 119 -15.83 -9.36 1.28
CA ASP A 119 -16.92 -8.63 1.96
C ASP A 119 -17.72 -7.72 1.01
N ARG A 120 -17.08 -7.21 -0.06
CA ARG A 120 -17.72 -6.41 -1.12
C ARG A 120 -18.38 -7.22 -2.23
N GLN A 121 -18.40 -8.55 -2.16
CA GLN A 121 -19.30 -9.32 -3.00
C GLN A 121 -20.64 -9.45 -2.25
N PRO A 122 -21.65 -8.60 -2.54
CA PRO A 122 -23.01 -9.04 -2.27
C PRO A 122 -23.21 -10.29 -3.13
N GLU A 123 -23.58 -11.40 -2.51
CA GLU A 123 -24.87 -12.01 -2.77
C GLU A 123 -25.30 -12.18 -4.25
N GLU A 124 -24.40 -12.28 -5.23
CA GLU A 124 -24.72 -12.73 -6.60
C GLU A 124 -24.70 -14.27 -6.70
N ALA A 125 -24.77 -14.93 -5.54
CA ALA A 125 -24.85 -16.38 -5.41
C ALA A 125 -25.95 -16.83 -4.43
N ILE A 126 -26.95 -15.98 -4.12
CA ILE A 126 -28.19 -16.46 -3.48
C ILE A 126 -29.39 -15.76 -4.11
N ALA A 127 -29.95 -16.40 -5.12
CA ALA A 127 -31.40 -16.42 -5.28
C ALA A 127 -31.89 -17.87 -5.49
N PRO A 128 -31.99 -18.70 -4.43
CA PRO A 128 -32.93 -19.81 -4.44
C PRO A 128 -34.31 -19.26 -4.09
N LEU A 129 -35.28 -19.49 -4.99
CA LEU A 129 -36.61 -20.11 -4.73
C LEU A 129 -37.60 -19.76 -5.87
N HIS A 130 -37.91 -20.80 -6.67
CA HIS A 130 -39.14 -21.24 -7.40
C HIS A 130 -40.44 -20.38 -7.31
N PRO A 131 -41.51 -20.53 -8.15
CA PRO A 131 -41.87 -21.60 -9.11
C PRO A 131 -42.43 -21.12 -10.49
N GLY A 132 -42.77 -22.06 -11.37
CA GLY A 132 -43.63 -21.88 -12.55
C GLY A 132 -44.31 -23.20 -12.91
#